data_AF-A0A160NZN6-F1
#
_entry.id   AF-A0A160NZN6-F1
#
_cell.length_a   1.000
_cell.length_b   1.000
_cell.length_c   1.000
_cell.angle_alpha   90.00
_cell.angle_beta   90.00
_cell.angle_gamma   90.00
#
_symmetry.space_group_name_H-M   'P 1'
#
loop_
_entity.id
_entity.type
_entity.pdbx_description
1 polymer ?
#
loop_
_entity_poly.entity_id
_entity_poly.type
_entity_poly.pdbx_seq_one_letter_code
_entity_poly.pdbx_strand_id
1 'polypeptide(L)'
;MRLRNALALAALTAAVPAAPVVSVPLAQAHAQEIPARAQTRAPGCGAAGAREFPVEAVIRGGPVDYPPGGGFRTWDLDLTNTTGAPCGDLHPVLVLADHDRALRPAQIRAEFHDAEARQWRRVTFEGTDQDESVGVFDEAPATPGGGRAFRGFTVPAGGTLTVPYGSRSARAPRPRRSRSAPRSCGNGATTATGSGRRACTG
;
A
#
# COMPACT_ATOMS: atom_id res chain seq x y z
N MET A 1 -58.91 20.75 -30.08
CA MET A 1 -59.81 21.90 -29.85
C MET A 1 -58.98 23.17 -29.92
N ARG A 2 -59.42 24.13 -30.75
CA ARG A 2 -58.89 25.49 -30.87
C ARG A 2 -59.45 26.37 -29.75
N LEU A 3 -58.69 27.38 -29.31
CA LEU A 3 -59.02 28.83 -29.18
C LEU A 3 -57.89 29.48 -28.35
N ARG A 4 -57.05 30.40 -28.86
CA ARG A 4 -57.24 31.81 -29.31
C ARG A 4 -57.42 32.82 -28.16
N ASN A 5 -56.44 33.73 -28.02
CA ASN A 5 -56.55 35.20 -27.84
C ASN A 5 -55.14 35.74 -27.48
N ALA A 6 -54.39 36.47 -28.31
CA ALA A 6 -54.62 37.77 -28.98
C ALA A 6 -54.78 38.94 -27.99
N LEU A 7 -53.70 39.71 -27.79
CA LEU A 7 -53.72 41.14 -27.46
C LEU A 7 -52.43 41.77 -28.01
N ALA A 8 -52.57 43.02 -28.44
CA ALA A 8 -51.83 43.64 -29.51
C ALA A 8 -51.12 44.93 -29.04
N LEU A 9 -50.17 45.39 -29.86
CA LEU A 9 -49.59 46.74 -29.97
C LEU A 9 -48.75 47.31 -28.80
N ALA A 10 -47.49 47.65 -29.10
CA ALA A 10 -47.15 49.00 -29.55
C ALA A 10 -45.68 49.07 -30.00
N ALA A 11 -45.45 49.72 -31.14
CA ALA A 11 -44.14 50.00 -31.71
C ALA A 11 -43.59 51.33 -31.15
N LEU A 12 -42.31 51.35 -30.77
CA LEU A 12 -41.51 52.55 -30.61
C LEU A 12 -40.19 52.31 -31.35
N THR A 13 -40.07 52.91 -32.53
CA THR A 13 -38.84 52.98 -33.31
C THR A 13 -37.96 54.08 -32.74
N ALA A 14 -36.89 53.70 -32.05
CA ALA A 14 -35.78 54.61 -31.72
C ALA A 14 -34.62 54.32 -32.68
N ALA A 15 -34.30 55.28 -33.55
CA ALA A 15 -33.12 55.22 -34.41
C ALA A 15 -31.86 55.45 -33.56
N VAL A 16 -30.95 54.48 -33.57
CA VAL A 16 -29.65 54.56 -32.88
C VAL A 16 -28.56 54.80 -33.93
N PRO A 17 -27.69 55.82 -33.76
CA PRO A 17 -26.60 56.07 -34.70
C PRO A 17 -25.55 54.96 -34.63
N ALA A 18 -25.12 54.47 -35.79
CA ALA A 18 -24.04 53.51 -35.93
C ALA A 18 -22.68 54.14 -35.56
N ALA A 19 -22.05 53.66 -34.49
CA ALA A 19 -20.66 53.95 -34.17
C ALA A 19 -19.73 52.95 -34.89
N PRO A 20 -18.53 53.36 -35.33
CA PRO A 20 -17.60 52.50 -36.05
C PRO A 20 -17.06 51.37 -35.17
N VAL A 21 -16.98 50.20 -35.79
CA VAL A 21 -16.58 48.90 -35.26
C VAL A 21 -15.09 48.90 -34.92
N VAL A 22 -14.72 48.63 -33.67
CA VAL A 22 -13.37 48.13 -33.34
C VAL A 22 -13.48 46.63 -33.18
N SER A 23 -13.18 45.91 -34.25
CA SER A 23 -13.04 44.46 -34.24
C SER A 23 -11.77 44.10 -33.48
N VAL A 24 -11.92 43.73 -32.20
CA VAL A 24 -10.85 43.06 -31.47
C VAL A 24 -10.72 41.66 -32.07
N PRO A 25 -9.55 41.23 -32.56
CA PRO A 25 -9.38 39.86 -33.00
C PRO A 25 -9.59 38.97 -31.78
N LEU A 26 -10.66 38.16 -31.81
CA LEU A 26 -10.83 37.08 -30.87
C LEU A 26 -9.65 36.13 -31.11
N ALA A 27 -8.69 36.12 -30.19
CA ALA A 27 -7.62 35.14 -30.21
C ALA A 27 -8.28 33.76 -30.24
N GLN A 28 -8.19 33.09 -31.39
CA GLN A 28 -8.61 31.71 -31.52
C GLN A 28 -7.68 30.92 -30.62
N ALA A 29 -8.14 30.64 -29.39
CA ALA A 29 -7.55 29.63 -28.54
C ALA A 29 -7.71 28.32 -29.33
N HIS A 30 -6.67 27.97 -30.08
CA HIS A 30 -6.47 26.63 -30.55
C HIS A 30 -6.45 25.78 -29.29
N ALA A 31 -7.57 25.13 -29.00
CA ALA A 31 -7.59 24.00 -28.10
C ALA A 31 -6.67 22.98 -28.77
N GLN A 32 -5.39 23.00 -28.40
CA GLN A 32 -4.52 21.87 -28.59
C GLN A 32 -5.19 20.74 -27.84
N GLU A 33 -5.89 19.88 -28.59
CA GLU A 33 -6.20 18.53 -28.14
C GLU A 33 -4.85 17.93 -27.78
N ILE A 34 -4.53 17.95 -26.49
CA ILE A 34 -3.45 17.14 -25.95
C ILE A 34 -3.90 15.72 -26.32
N PRO A 35 -3.17 15.00 -27.18
CA PRO A 35 -3.53 13.63 -27.47
C PRO A 35 -3.55 12.93 -26.13
N ALA A 36 -4.74 12.47 -25.73
CA ALA A 36 -4.87 11.56 -24.61
C ALA A 36 -3.97 10.39 -24.99
N ARG A 37 -2.76 10.37 -24.42
CA ARG A 37 -1.90 9.20 -24.49
C ARG A 37 -2.80 8.09 -23.99
N ALA A 38 -3.25 7.22 -24.89
CA ALA A 38 -3.80 5.95 -24.50
C ALA A 38 -2.73 5.36 -23.60
N GLN A 39 -2.98 5.40 -22.29
CA GLN A 39 -2.21 4.62 -21.36
C GLN A 39 -2.59 3.21 -21.76
N THR A 40 -1.83 2.62 -22.68
CA THR A 40 -1.95 1.20 -23.00
C THR A 40 -1.81 0.53 -21.65
N ARG A 41 -2.94 0.10 -21.09
CA ARG A 41 -2.94 -0.62 -19.83
C ARG A 41 -1.92 -1.73 -20.03
N ALA A 42 -0.92 -1.79 -19.16
CA ALA A 42 0.10 -2.81 -19.29
C ALA A 42 -0.65 -4.16 -19.42
N PRO A 43 -0.19 -5.06 -20.30
CA PRO A 43 -0.83 -6.36 -20.42
C PRO A 43 -0.89 -6.98 -19.04
N GLY A 44 -2.11 -7.18 -18.54
CA GLY A 44 -2.34 -7.79 -17.24
C GLY A 44 -1.75 -9.19 -17.23
N CYS A 45 -1.34 -9.64 -16.06
CA CYS A 45 -0.79 -10.97 -15.88
C CYS A 45 -1.88 -12.05 -15.80
N GLY A 46 -1.77 -13.07 -16.66
CA GLY A 46 -2.61 -14.26 -16.64
C GLY A 46 -3.84 -14.18 -17.53
N ALA A 47 -4.32 -15.35 -17.96
CA ALA A 47 -5.58 -15.48 -18.68
C ALA A 47 -6.74 -15.57 -17.69
N ALA A 48 -7.86 -14.91 -17.99
CA ALA A 48 -9.07 -15.03 -17.18
C ALA A 48 -9.51 -16.51 -17.08
N GLY A 49 -9.69 -17.01 -15.86
CA GLY A 49 -10.07 -18.40 -15.59
C GLY A 49 -8.93 -19.43 -15.60
N ALA A 50 -7.67 -19.01 -15.77
CA ALA A 50 -6.53 -19.87 -15.53
C ALA A 50 -6.48 -20.28 -14.04
N ARG A 51 -6.16 -21.56 -13.78
CA ARG A 51 -6.04 -22.08 -12.41
C ARG A 51 -4.75 -21.67 -11.72
N GLU A 52 -3.71 -21.42 -12.51
CA GLU A 52 -2.36 -21.14 -12.03
C GLU A 52 -1.94 -19.74 -12.48
N PHE A 53 -1.19 -19.06 -11.61
CA PHE A 53 -0.61 -17.77 -11.94
C PHE A 53 0.65 -17.97 -12.79
N PRO A 54 0.84 -17.22 -13.91
CA PRO A 54 1.88 -17.50 -14.91
C PRO A 54 3.31 -17.11 -14.50
N VAL A 55 3.49 -16.62 -13.27
CA VAL A 55 4.79 -16.18 -12.77
C VAL A 55 5.18 -17.00 -11.55
N GLU A 56 6.33 -17.65 -11.65
CA GLU A 56 6.97 -18.32 -10.53
C GLU A 56 7.79 -17.31 -9.73
N ALA A 57 7.77 -17.43 -8.40
CA ALA A 57 8.49 -16.56 -7.48
C ALA A 57 9.44 -17.38 -6.61
N VAL A 58 10.74 -17.07 -6.66
CA VAL A 58 11.78 -17.77 -5.88
C VAL A 58 12.64 -16.76 -5.12
N ILE A 59 12.73 -16.93 -3.81
CA ILE A 59 13.68 -16.17 -2.98
C ILE A 59 15.02 -16.91 -2.99
N ARG A 60 16.06 -16.26 -3.54
CA ARG A 60 17.43 -16.78 -3.55
C ARG A 60 18.30 -16.13 -2.48
N GLY A 61 19.15 -16.97 -1.92
CA GLY A 61 20.09 -16.59 -0.88
C GLY A 61 19.44 -16.41 0.49
N GLY A 62 18.09 -16.45 0.58
CA GLY A 62 17.18 -16.26 1.73
C GLY A 62 17.58 -16.97 3.03
N PRO A 63 17.17 -16.49 4.22
CA PRO A 63 17.42 -17.26 5.42
C PRO A 63 16.37 -18.37 5.46
N VAL A 64 16.72 -19.47 6.09
CA VAL A 64 15.69 -20.44 6.50
C VAL A 64 14.79 -19.85 7.60
N ASP A 65 15.33 -18.98 8.46
CA ASP A 65 14.63 -18.34 9.57
C ASP A 65 14.94 -16.84 9.69
N TYR A 66 13.96 -16.03 10.12
CA TYR A 66 14.12 -14.59 10.36
C TYR A 66 14.26 -14.27 11.86
N PRO A 67 15.45 -14.42 12.47
CA PRO A 67 15.61 -14.23 13.91
C PRO A 67 15.34 -12.76 14.33
N PRO A 68 14.70 -12.54 15.49
CA PRO A 68 14.48 -11.20 16.00
C PRO A 68 15.80 -10.44 16.23
N GLY A 69 15.84 -9.17 15.84
CA GLY A 69 16.97 -8.28 16.13
C GLY A 69 18.20 -8.43 15.21
N GLY A 70 18.08 -9.14 14.10
CA GLY A 70 19.12 -9.20 13.06
C GLY A 70 19.35 -7.86 12.36
N GLY A 71 20.55 -7.69 11.78
CA GLY A 71 20.87 -6.56 10.90
C GLY A 71 20.09 -6.61 9.58
N PHE A 72 20.15 -5.51 8.82
CA PHE A 72 19.59 -5.49 7.47
C PHE A 72 20.40 -6.38 6.54
N ARG A 73 19.72 -7.26 5.81
CA ARG A 73 20.31 -8.20 4.88
C ARG A 73 19.56 -8.16 3.57
N THR A 74 20.30 -8.31 2.47
CA THR A 74 19.77 -8.30 1.11
C THR A 74 19.75 -9.70 0.53
N TRP A 75 18.74 -9.97 -0.29
CA TRP A 75 18.42 -11.22 -0.92
C TRP A 75 17.79 -10.91 -2.29
N ASP A 76 17.65 -11.93 -3.13
CA ASP A 76 17.06 -11.78 -4.44
C ASP A 76 15.68 -12.46 -4.48
N LEU A 77 14.70 -11.78 -5.06
CA LEU A 77 13.44 -12.37 -5.50
C LEU A 77 13.47 -12.51 -7.02
N ASP A 78 13.51 -13.73 -7.51
CA ASP A 78 13.37 -14.01 -8.93
C ASP A 78 11.89 -14.19 -9.29
N LEU A 79 11.44 -13.46 -10.31
CA LEU A 79 10.11 -13.58 -10.91
C LEU A 79 10.28 -14.12 -12.32
N THR A 80 9.88 -15.37 -12.56
CA THR A 80 10.01 -16.05 -13.85
C THR A 80 8.66 -16.17 -14.53
N ASN A 81 8.51 -15.56 -15.70
CA ASN A 81 7.31 -15.64 -16.53
C ASN A 81 7.43 -16.81 -17.50
N THR A 82 6.55 -17.79 -17.38
CA THR A 82 6.57 -19.01 -18.22
C THR A 82 5.78 -18.86 -19.53
N THR A 83 5.21 -17.68 -19.79
CA THR A 83 4.34 -17.42 -20.94
C THR A 83 5.08 -16.78 -22.12
N GLY A 84 4.43 -16.80 -23.30
CA GLY A 84 4.95 -16.17 -24.53
C GLY A 84 4.68 -14.67 -24.66
N ALA A 85 4.11 -14.01 -23.64
CA ALA A 85 3.83 -12.56 -23.65
C ALA A 85 4.42 -11.88 -22.40
N PRO A 86 4.77 -10.59 -22.46
CA PRO A 86 5.17 -9.84 -21.26
C PRO A 86 4.06 -9.83 -20.22
N CYS A 87 4.46 -9.93 -18.95
CA CYS A 87 3.57 -9.95 -17.80
C CYS A 87 3.86 -8.69 -16.95
N GLY A 88 2.94 -7.73 -16.95
CA GLY A 88 3.08 -6.45 -16.25
C GLY A 88 2.22 -6.32 -14.99
N ASP A 89 2.34 -5.19 -14.31
CA ASP A 89 1.58 -4.83 -13.10
C ASP A 89 1.71 -5.87 -11.96
N LEU A 90 2.89 -6.50 -11.84
CA LEU A 90 3.16 -7.48 -10.81
C LEU A 90 3.47 -6.80 -9.47
N HIS A 91 2.67 -7.11 -8.45
CA HIS A 91 2.85 -6.66 -7.08
C HIS A 91 3.08 -7.86 -6.14
N PRO A 92 4.33 -8.34 -6.00
CA PRO A 92 4.64 -9.44 -5.10
C PRO A 92 4.13 -9.23 -3.68
N VAL A 93 3.69 -10.30 -3.04
CA VAL A 93 3.22 -10.30 -1.65
C VAL A 93 4.19 -11.14 -0.82
N LEU A 94 4.69 -10.55 0.26
CA LEU A 94 5.48 -11.22 1.28
C LEU A 94 4.59 -11.56 2.47
N VAL A 95 4.47 -12.85 2.77
CA VAL A 95 3.74 -13.35 3.93
C VAL A 95 4.77 -13.88 4.92
N LEU A 96 4.77 -13.33 6.14
CA LEU A 96 5.64 -13.77 7.22
C LEU A 96 4.80 -14.27 8.39
N ALA A 97 5.14 -15.46 8.86
CA ALA A 97 4.55 -16.07 10.03
C ALA A 97 5.64 -16.44 11.04
N ASP A 98 5.23 -16.60 12.28
CA ASP A 98 6.05 -17.01 13.40
C ASP A 98 5.39 -18.22 14.07
N HIS A 99 6.20 -19.20 14.47
CA HIS A 99 5.74 -20.40 15.17
C HIS A 99 4.87 -20.06 16.40
N ASP A 100 5.28 -19.04 17.16
CA ASP A 100 4.61 -18.63 18.40
C ASP A 100 3.48 -17.60 18.15
N ARG A 101 3.19 -17.26 16.89
CA ARG A 101 2.13 -16.31 16.49
C ARG A 101 2.23 -14.93 17.18
N ALA A 102 3.45 -14.51 17.51
CA ALA A 102 3.76 -13.28 18.21
C ALA A 102 4.37 -12.19 17.31
N LEU A 103 4.60 -12.50 16.02
CA LEU A 103 5.12 -11.56 15.03
C LEU A 103 4.11 -10.47 14.73
N ARG A 104 4.51 -9.22 14.96
CA ARG A 104 3.69 -8.04 14.67
C ARG A 104 4.21 -7.30 13.45
N PRO A 105 3.34 -6.74 12.59
CA PRO A 105 3.75 -5.96 11.43
C PRO A 105 4.75 -4.82 11.74
N ALA A 106 4.61 -4.18 12.91
CA ALA A 106 5.50 -3.13 13.36
C ALA A 106 6.97 -3.59 13.53
N GLN A 107 7.21 -4.88 13.75
CA GLN A 107 8.53 -5.47 13.94
C GLN A 107 9.25 -5.77 12.62
N ILE A 108 8.55 -5.85 11.50
CA ILE A 108 9.13 -6.26 10.22
C ILE A 108 9.55 -5.04 9.43
N ARG A 109 10.83 -4.94 9.06
CA ARG A 109 11.31 -3.91 8.14
C ARG A 109 11.79 -4.60 6.87
N ALA A 110 11.08 -4.43 5.77
CA ALA A 110 11.52 -4.87 4.47
C ALA A 110 11.48 -3.72 3.45
N GLU A 111 12.39 -3.79 2.49
CA GLU A 111 12.51 -2.84 1.39
C GLU A 111 12.83 -3.61 0.11
N PHE A 112 12.36 -3.15 -1.03
CA PHE A 112 12.69 -3.71 -2.35
C PHE A 112 13.27 -2.63 -3.25
N HIS A 113 14.13 -3.04 -4.18
CA HIS A 113 14.72 -2.11 -5.12
C HIS A 113 13.83 -1.96 -6.35
N ASP A 114 13.29 -0.75 -6.55
CA ASP A 114 12.65 -0.34 -7.81
C ASP A 114 13.74 0.18 -8.76
N ALA A 115 14.07 -0.65 -9.75
CA ALA A 115 15.10 -0.32 -10.73
C ALA A 115 14.70 0.84 -11.67
N GLU A 116 13.41 1.00 -11.99
CA GLU A 116 12.94 2.09 -12.86
C GLU A 116 13.13 3.44 -12.18
N ALA A 117 12.73 3.52 -10.90
CA ALA A 117 12.90 4.73 -10.10
C ALA A 117 14.29 4.85 -9.44
N ARG A 118 15.14 3.82 -9.56
CA ARG A 118 16.49 3.74 -8.94
C ARG A 118 16.46 4.04 -7.44
N GLN A 119 15.50 3.45 -6.74
CA GLN A 119 15.31 3.68 -5.30
C GLN A 119 14.90 2.41 -4.55
N TRP A 120 15.26 2.36 -3.28
CA TRP A 120 14.71 1.39 -2.33
C TRP A 120 13.34 1.87 -1.85
N ARG A 121 12.34 1.00 -1.94
CA ARG A 121 10.97 1.24 -1.49
C ARG A 121 10.66 0.38 -0.29
N ARG A 122 10.02 0.97 0.71
CA ARG A 122 9.60 0.24 1.90
C ARG A 122 8.39 -0.64 1.60
N VAL A 123 8.33 -1.81 2.23
CA VAL A 123 7.14 -2.65 2.27
C VAL A 123 6.37 -2.35 3.55
N THR A 124 5.10 -2.00 3.41
CA THR A 124 4.17 -1.84 4.54
C THR A 124 3.56 -3.20 4.86
N PHE A 125 3.50 -3.56 6.15
CA PHE A 125 2.93 -4.82 6.59
C PHE A 125 1.64 -4.57 7.36
N GLU A 126 0.66 -5.44 7.14
CA GLU A 126 -0.59 -5.54 7.87
C GLU A 126 -0.70 -6.91 8.53
N GLY A 127 -1.41 -6.97 9.66
CA GLY A 127 -1.65 -8.22 10.37
C GLY A 127 -2.94 -8.86 9.87
N THR A 128 -2.93 -10.18 9.71
CA THR A 128 -4.14 -10.97 9.44
C THR A 128 -4.72 -11.53 10.72
N ASP A 129 -5.94 -12.08 10.63
CA ASP A 129 -6.59 -12.82 11.71
C ASP A 129 -5.97 -14.21 11.96
N GLN A 130 -5.11 -14.68 11.05
CA GLN A 130 -4.36 -15.94 11.16
C GLN A 130 -2.96 -15.76 11.78
N ASP A 131 -2.69 -14.60 12.39
CA ASP A 131 -1.40 -14.22 12.98
C ASP A 131 -0.25 -14.13 11.96
N GLU A 132 -0.58 -13.80 10.71
CA GLU A 132 0.39 -13.56 9.65
C GLU A 132 0.61 -12.05 9.50
N SER A 133 1.81 -11.68 9.09
CA SER A 133 2.11 -10.33 8.63
C SER A 133 2.28 -10.33 7.12
N VAL A 134 1.38 -9.65 6.42
CA VAL A 134 1.34 -9.58 4.96
C VAL A 134 1.83 -8.21 4.51
N GLY A 135 2.81 -8.18 3.62
CA GLY A 135 3.32 -6.96 3.01
C GLY A 135 3.31 -7.04 1.50
N VAL A 136 2.87 -5.97 0.84
CA VAL A 136 2.78 -5.91 -0.62
C VAL A 136 3.90 -5.04 -1.17
N PHE A 137 4.48 -5.45 -2.29
CA PHE A 137 5.46 -4.65 -3.03
C PHE A 137 4.67 -3.63 -3.85
N ASP A 138 4.26 -2.56 -3.19
CA ASP A 138 3.39 -1.53 -3.72
C ASP A 138 3.97 -0.13 -3.45
N GLU A 139 3.12 0.88 -3.65
CA GLU A 139 3.41 2.23 -3.20
C GLU A 139 3.23 2.31 -1.69
N ALA A 140 4.34 2.20 -0.94
CA ALA A 140 4.36 2.71 0.42
C ALA A 140 4.17 4.25 0.41
N PRO A 141 3.58 4.85 1.47
CA PRO A 141 3.36 6.28 1.55
C PRO A 141 4.64 7.04 1.20
N ALA A 142 4.57 7.92 0.21
CA ALA A 142 5.71 8.67 -0.26
C ALA A 142 6.36 9.44 0.91
N THR A 143 7.67 9.26 1.10
CA THR A 143 8.47 10.24 1.84
C THR A 143 8.31 11.58 1.12
N PRO A 144 8.19 12.73 1.82
CA PRO A 144 8.21 14.04 1.17
C PRO A 144 9.45 14.16 0.27
N GLY A 145 9.25 14.47 -1.02
CA GLY A 145 10.30 14.41 -2.06
C GLY A 145 10.48 13.04 -2.74
N GLY A 146 9.55 12.10 -2.52
CA GLY A 146 9.59 10.74 -3.06
C GLY A 146 9.46 10.68 -4.58
N GLY A 147 10.14 9.69 -5.18
CA GLY A 147 10.11 9.42 -6.61
C GLY A 147 8.73 8.98 -7.12
N ARG A 148 8.65 8.65 -8.41
CA ARG A 148 7.39 8.28 -9.09
C ARG A 148 6.66 7.14 -8.35
N ALA A 149 5.33 7.08 -8.45
CA ALA A 149 4.55 5.95 -7.93
C ALA A 149 5.03 4.61 -8.52
N PHE A 150 5.05 3.54 -7.72
CA PHE A 150 5.42 2.21 -8.21
C PHE A 150 4.29 1.62 -9.06
N ARG A 151 4.61 1.15 -10.26
CA ARG A 151 3.64 0.64 -11.24
C ARG A 151 3.47 -0.90 -11.20
N GLY A 152 4.23 -1.58 -10.34
CA GLY A 152 4.40 -3.03 -10.43
C GLY A 152 5.57 -3.41 -11.33
N PHE A 153 6.06 -4.64 -11.16
CA PHE A 153 7.12 -5.18 -12.00
C PHE A 153 6.57 -5.65 -13.34
N THR A 154 7.43 -5.66 -14.35
CA THR A 154 7.16 -6.30 -15.65
C THR A 154 8.22 -7.36 -15.90
N VAL A 155 7.78 -8.58 -16.20
CA VAL A 155 8.66 -9.70 -16.58
C VAL A 155 8.48 -9.99 -18.07
N PRO A 156 9.56 -10.01 -18.88
CA PRO A 156 9.48 -10.36 -20.30
C PRO A 156 8.87 -11.75 -20.55
N ALA A 157 8.40 -12.00 -21.76
CA ALA A 157 7.99 -13.33 -22.20
C ALA A 157 9.13 -14.34 -22.01
N GLY A 158 8.87 -15.47 -21.34
CA GLY A 158 9.86 -16.50 -21.03
C GLY A 158 11.04 -16.04 -20.16
N GLY A 159 10.97 -14.84 -19.58
CA GLY A 159 12.09 -14.20 -18.89
C GLY A 159 12.04 -14.34 -17.38
N THR A 160 13.16 -14.04 -16.73
CA THR A 160 13.27 -13.87 -15.28
C THR A 160 13.69 -12.45 -14.95
N LEU A 161 12.97 -11.81 -14.02
CA LEU A 161 13.38 -10.56 -13.38
C LEU A 161 13.90 -10.85 -11.98
N THR A 162 15.12 -10.42 -11.68
CA THR A 162 15.67 -10.47 -10.32
C THR A 162 15.45 -9.13 -9.62
N VAL A 163 14.74 -9.16 -8.50
CA VAL A 163 14.44 -8.02 -7.65
C VAL A 163 15.24 -8.13 -6.36
N PRO A 164 16.23 -7.26 -6.12
CA PRO A 164 16.86 -7.15 -4.82
C PRO A 164 15.82 -6.72 -3.79
N TYR A 165 15.71 -7.45 -2.69
CA TYR A 165 14.96 -7.02 -1.52
C TYR A 165 15.79 -7.23 -0.26
N GLY A 166 15.63 -6.33 0.69
CA GLY A 166 16.32 -6.40 1.97
C GLY A 166 15.35 -6.39 3.13
N SER A 167 15.71 -7.09 4.20
CA SER A 167 14.87 -7.17 5.39
C SER A 167 15.70 -7.18 6.67
N ARG A 168 15.07 -6.69 7.75
CA ARG A 168 15.50 -6.89 9.13
C ARG A 168 14.28 -7.06 10.03
N SER A 169 14.41 -7.96 11.00
CA SER A 169 13.44 -8.09 12.09
C SER A 169 13.86 -7.19 13.25
N ALA A 170 12.92 -6.40 13.77
CA ALA A 170 13.14 -5.66 15.01
C ALA A 170 13.46 -6.64 16.16
N ARG A 171 14.18 -6.15 17.16
CA ARG A 171 14.46 -6.92 18.37
C ARG A 171 13.15 -7.42 18.99
N ALA A 172 13.14 -8.67 19.47
CA ALA A 172 12.01 -9.21 20.22
C ALA A 172 11.63 -8.26 21.36
N PRO A 173 10.32 -8.01 21.60
CA PRO A 173 9.89 -7.30 22.79
C PRO A 173 10.39 -8.06 24.01
N ARG A 174 10.90 -7.35 25.03
CA ARG A 174 11.22 -8.00 26.31
C ARG A 174 9.95 -8.67 26.85
N PRO A 175 10.04 -9.90 27.38
CA PRO A 175 8.88 -10.54 27.99
C PRO A 175 8.29 -9.58 29.03
N ARG A 176 6.98 -9.33 28.94
CA ARG A 176 6.27 -8.56 29.96
C ARG A 176 6.43 -9.34 31.26
N ARG A 177 7.24 -8.85 32.20
CA ARG A 177 7.16 -9.33 33.58
C ARG A 177 5.72 -9.07 34.02
N SER A 178 4.95 -10.13 34.20
CA SER A 178 3.70 -10.08 34.93
C SER A 178 4.03 -9.50 36.30
N ARG A 179 3.76 -8.20 36.50
CA ARG A 179 3.66 -7.65 37.84
C ARG A 179 2.40 -8.29 38.43
N SER A 180 2.56 -9.43 39.08
CA SER A 180 1.59 -9.89 40.07
C SER A 180 1.45 -8.76 41.07
N ALA A 181 0.35 -8.02 41.00
CA ALA A 181 0.00 -7.04 42.01
C ALA A 181 0.02 -7.75 43.37
N PRO A 182 0.62 -7.17 44.42
CA PRO A 182 0.45 -7.72 45.75
C PRO A 182 -1.05 -7.75 46.04
N ARG A 183 -1.59 -8.93 46.36
CA ARG A 183 -2.95 -9.05 46.89
C ARG A 183 -3.02 -8.16 48.12
N SER A 184 -3.90 -7.16 48.10
CA SER A 184 -4.17 -6.33 49.27
C SER A 184 -4.76 -7.24 50.35
N CYS A 185 -4.00 -7.52 51.39
CA CYS A 185 -4.56 -8.03 52.63
C CYS A 185 -5.36 -6.88 53.24
N GLY A 186 -6.69 -7.03 53.30
CA GLY A 186 -7.57 -6.02 53.88
C GLY A 186 -7.14 -5.65 55.29
N ASN A 187 -7.16 -4.34 55.59
CA ASN A 187 -6.84 -3.81 56.91
C ASN A 187 -7.90 -4.27 57.93
N GLY A 188 -7.56 -5.29 58.70
CA GLY A 188 -8.43 -5.81 59.74
C GLY A 188 -7.64 -6.63 60.76
N ALA A 189 -6.74 -5.99 61.51
CA ALA A 189 -6.30 -6.53 62.79
C ALA A 189 -5.70 -5.42 63.67
N THR A 190 -6.55 -4.91 64.56
CA THR A 190 -6.14 -4.29 65.82
C THR A 190 -5.20 -5.23 66.57
N THR A 191 -4.16 -4.65 67.17
CA THR A 191 -3.15 -5.24 68.05
C THR A 191 -3.59 -6.49 68.83
N ALA A 192 -2.91 -7.62 68.61
CA ALA A 192 -2.79 -8.68 69.60
C ALA A 192 -1.46 -9.44 69.41
N THR A 193 -0.61 -9.29 70.42
CA THR A 193 0.66 -10.00 70.64
C THR A 193 0.43 -11.52 70.61
N GLY A 194 1.01 -12.24 69.64
CA GLY A 194 0.89 -13.70 69.60
C GLY A 194 1.49 -14.34 68.35
N SER A 195 2.53 -15.13 68.55
CA SER A 195 3.17 -16.02 67.58
C SER A 195 2.14 -16.85 66.79
N GLY A 196 2.09 -16.66 65.47
CA GLY A 196 1.26 -17.50 64.58
C GLY A 196 1.40 -17.10 63.13
N ARG A 197 2.07 -17.95 62.33
CA ARG A 197 2.13 -17.81 60.86
C ARG A 197 0.69 -17.87 60.31
N ARG A 198 0.20 -16.79 59.70
CA ARG A 198 -1.02 -16.84 58.89
C ARG A 198 -0.64 -17.23 57.47
N ALA A 199 -1.10 -18.40 57.03
CA ALA A 199 -1.06 -18.80 55.63
C ALA A 199 -2.26 -18.17 54.92
N CYS A 200 -2.01 -17.47 53.81
CA CYS A 200 -3.05 -17.10 52.86
C CYS A 200 -3.33 -18.34 51.99
N THR A 201 -4.44 -19.04 52.22
CA THR A 201 -4.92 -20.07 51.28
C THR A 201 -5.72 -19.42 50.15
N GLY A 202 -5.49 -19.91 48.94
CA GLY A 202 -5.90 -19.32 47.66
C GLY A 202 -7.38 -19.36 47.37
#